data_AF-A0ABD4T0P7-F1
#
_entry.id   AF-A0ABD4T0P7-F1
#
_cell.length_a   1.000
_cell.length_b   1.000
_cell.length_c   1.000
_cell.angle_alpha   90.00
_cell.angle_beta   90.00
_cell.angle_gamma   90.00
#
_symmetry.space_group_name_H-M   'P 1'
#
loop_
_entity.id
_entity.type
_entity.pdbx_description
1 polymer ?
#
loop_
_entity_poly.entity_id
_entity_poly.type
_entity_poly.pdbx_seq_one_letter_code
_entity_poly.pdbx_strand_id
1 'polypeptide(L)'
;MAVLHRQVVLLSHSNLIEGQLGTTSLTRRRPFSSVKALMVVLLLLGGALLIVPQQDWRRSLLPNARPGEIAPLAMEGGDPYVRALLRTISASESNDPSPYTVMYGGKHFSDLSRHPDQCRTIVSGPNRGNCTTAAGRYQFITTTWEEKATLYHPNPEGMLFWKRYSYEAFYQDQVAYNWLIDAEAWGIDIQQLLREGEIRTVLQRLSGTWTSLGYGIEDNWFTPALPRIYQELLQEELERAKGTVEESPV
;
A
#
# COMPACT_ATOMS: atom_id res chain seq x y z
N MET A 1 -2.58 55.27 11.54
CA MET A 1 -2.00 56.10 10.46
C MET A 1 -1.36 55.10 9.49
N ALA A 2 -1.91 54.75 8.32
CA ALA A 2 -2.56 55.53 7.26
C ALA A 2 -1.56 56.36 6.40
N VAL A 3 -1.87 56.51 5.09
CA VAL A 3 -0.99 56.96 3.97
C VAL A 3 -0.07 55.83 3.46
N LEU A 4 -0.24 55.18 2.30
CA LEU A 4 -1.12 55.32 1.11
C LEU A 4 -0.63 56.34 0.03
N HIS A 5 0.02 55.82 -1.02
CA HIS A 5 0.23 56.42 -2.37
C HIS A 5 0.66 55.28 -3.32
N ARG A 6 0.10 54.93 -4.50
CA ARG A 6 -0.88 55.47 -5.49
C ARG A 6 -0.28 56.16 -6.73
N GLN A 7 -0.25 55.43 -7.86
CA GLN A 7 -0.33 55.80 -9.31
C GLN A 7 -0.24 54.47 -10.11
N VAL A 8 -0.96 54.13 -11.20
CA VAL A 8 -2.06 54.71 -12.02
C VAL A 8 -1.69 55.70 -13.16
N VAL A 9 -1.45 55.15 -14.37
CA VAL A 9 -1.45 55.78 -15.72
C VAL A 9 -1.89 54.68 -16.74
N LEU A 10 -3.12 54.70 -17.28
CA LEU A 10 -3.57 55.14 -18.63
C LEU A 10 -2.94 54.34 -19.82
N LEU A 11 -3.67 53.52 -20.61
CA LEU A 11 -4.79 53.72 -21.59
C LEU A 11 -4.37 54.20 -23.01
N SER A 12 -5.17 53.79 -24.03
CA SER A 12 -5.16 54.17 -25.48
C SER A 12 -4.50 53.15 -26.45
N HIS A 13 -4.95 52.80 -27.68
CA HIS A 13 -6.18 52.98 -28.52
C HIS A 13 -6.13 51.85 -29.62
N SER A 14 -7.19 51.12 -29.99
CA SER A 14 -8.29 51.40 -30.98
C SER A 14 -8.04 50.99 -32.45
N ASN A 15 -9.07 50.35 -33.05
CA ASN A 15 -9.40 50.13 -34.49
C ASN A 15 -8.67 49.00 -35.27
N LEU A 16 -9.24 48.19 -36.20
CA LEU A 16 -10.48 48.02 -37.01
C LEU A 16 -10.19 48.02 -38.55
N ILE A 17 -11.12 47.46 -39.35
CA ILE A 17 -11.20 47.32 -40.84
C ILE A 17 -10.66 45.96 -41.35
N GLU A 18 -11.48 44.99 -41.80
CA GLU A 18 -12.28 44.87 -43.06
C GLU A 18 -11.41 44.79 -44.35
N GLY A 19 -11.69 43.96 -45.37
CA GLY A 19 -12.69 42.90 -45.58
C GLY A 19 -12.73 42.46 -47.07
N GLN A 20 -13.55 41.44 -47.41
CA GLN A 20 -14.19 41.22 -48.75
C GLN A 20 -13.28 40.88 -49.98
N LEU A 21 -13.73 40.29 -51.11
CA LEU A 21 -15.00 39.66 -51.57
C LEU A 21 -14.81 38.79 -52.84
N GLY A 22 -15.69 37.80 -53.05
CA GLY A 22 -16.27 37.47 -54.39
C GLY A 22 -15.68 36.30 -55.21
N THR A 23 -16.41 35.64 -56.13
CA THR A 23 -17.87 35.66 -56.47
C THR A 23 -18.24 34.51 -57.44
N THR A 24 -19.55 34.18 -57.58
CA THR A 24 -20.26 33.58 -58.76
C THR A 24 -19.94 32.13 -59.21
N SER A 25 -20.86 31.31 -59.77
CA SER A 25 -22.31 31.45 -60.08
C SER A 25 -22.97 30.12 -60.56
N LEU A 26 -24.30 29.95 -60.33
CA LEU A 26 -25.34 29.31 -61.22
C LEU A 26 -25.13 27.84 -61.72
N THR A 27 -26.08 26.89 -61.83
CA THR A 27 -27.51 26.91 -62.26
C THR A 27 -28.32 25.64 -61.84
N ARG A 28 -29.56 25.84 -61.38
CA ARG A 28 -30.86 25.34 -61.94
C ARG A 28 -31.01 23.95 -62.63
N ARG A 29 -31.78 23.01 -62.05
CA ARG A 29 -33.10 22.44 -62.52
C ARG A 29 -33.59 21.23 -61.67
N ARG A 30 -34.90 20.93 -61.78
CA ARG A 30 -35.77 19.93 -61.08
C ARG A 30 -36.22 18.82 -62.09
N PRO A 31 -37.04 17.78 -61.77
CA PRO A 31 -37.37 17.05 -60.50
C PRO A 31 -37.58 15.50 -60.66
N PHE A 32 -38.09 14.83 -59.61
CA PHE A 32 -38.95 13.61 -59.58
C PHE A 32 -38.50 12.28 -60.25
N SER A 33 -38.44 11.21 -59.45
CA SER A 33 -39.35 10.05 -59.60
C SER A 33 -39.33 9.14 -58.36
N SER A 34 -40.45 8.49 -58.07
CA SER A 34 -40.64 7.60 -56.92
C SER A 34 -40.54 6.13 -57.34
N VAL A 35 -39.80 5.31 -56.59
CA VAL A 35 -40.04 3.86 -56.54
C VAL A 35 -40.03 3.40 -55.10
N LYS A 36 -41.20 2.99 -54.59
CA LYS A 36 -41.32 2.12 -53.42
C LYS A 36 -41.52 0.71 -53.94
N ALA A 37 -40.61 -0.20 -53.62
CA ALA A 37 -40.80 -1.64 -53.81
C ALA A 37 -40.38 -2.35 -52.52
N LEU A 38 -41.29 -3.16 -51.99
CA LEU A 38 -41.21 -3.85 -50.71
C LEU A 38 -40.58 -5.24 -50.92
N MET A 39 -39.63 -5.65 -50.06
CA MET A 39 -39.31 -7.05 -49.77
C MET A 39 -38.82 -7.13 -48.33
N VAL A 40 -39.24 -8.18 -47.60
CA VAL A 40 -39.11 -8.32 -46.15
C VAL A 40 -38.26 -9.57 -45.83
N VAL A 41 -37.54 -9.52 -44.70
CA VAL A 41 -36.64 -10.56 -44.16
C VAL A 41 -35.29 -10.75 -44.89
N LEU A 42 -34.27 -10.08 -44.35
CA LEU A 42 -33.11 -10.80 -43.79
C LEU A 42 -32.84 -10.24 -42.38
N LEU A 43 -33.60 -10.76 -41.41
CA LEU A 43 -33.12 -10.81 -40.03
C LEU A 43 -31.93 -11.78 -39.98
N LEU A 44 -31.05 -11.59 -39.00
CA LEU A 44 -29.83 -12.38 -38.75
C LEU A 44 -28.69 -12.15 -39.75
N LEU A 45 -27.87 -11.11 -39.52
CA LEU A 45 -26.38 -11.06 -39.67
C LEU A 45 -25.83 -9.60 -39.66
N GLY A 46 -26.20 -8.80 -38.66
CA GLY A 46 -25.72 -7.41 -38.56
C GLY A 46 -25.80 -6.79 -37.15
N GLY A 47 -26.05 -7.61 -36.13
CA GLY A 47 -26.28 -7.20 -34.75
C GLY A 47 -25.33 -7.84 -33.73
N ALA A 48 -24.15 -8.27 -34.17
CA ALA A 48 -23.07 -8.63 -33.26
C ALA A 48 -22.45 -7.33 -32.71
N LEU A 49 -23.13 -6.73 -31.73
CA LEU A 49 -22.50 -5.79 -30.83
C LEU A 49 -21.29 -6.53 -30.25
N LEU A 50 -20.08 -6.09 -30.57
CA LEU A 50 -18.86 -6.68 -30.04
C LEU A 50 -18.81 -6.37 -28.54
N ILE A 51 -19.43 -7.26 -27.75
CA ILE A 51 -19.06 -7.50 -26.37
C ILE A 51 -17.66 -8.12 -26.46
N VAL A 52 -16.67 -7.26 -26.72
CA VAL A 52 -15.31 -7.49 -26.28
C VAL A 52 -15.47 -7.76 -24.79
N PRO A 53 -15.18 -8.97 -24.28
CA PRO A 53 -15.19 -9.16 -22.85
C PRO A 53 -14.26 -8.10 -22.28
N GLN A 54 -14.70 -7.35 -21.28
CA GLN A 54 -13.79 -6.57 -20.46
C GLN A 54 -12.94 -7.58 -19.69
N GLN A 55 -11.95 -8.12 -20.39
CA GLN A 55 -11.01 -9.08 -19.90
C GLN A 55 -10.14 -8.31 -18.91
N ASP A 56 -10.47 -8.46 -17.63
CA ASP A 56 -10.09 -7.56 -16.54
C ASP A 56 -8.60 -7.18 -16.56
N TRP A 57 -8.28 -6.08 -17.26
CA TRP A 57 -6.92 -5.54 -17.34
C TRP A 57 -6.46 -4.97 -15.97
N ARG A 58 -7.37 -4.91 -14.99
CA ARG A 58 -7.09 -4.67 -13.57
C ARG A 58 -6.46 -5.86 -12.83
N ARG A 59 -6.49 -7.10 -13.37
CA ARG A 59 -5.92 -8.29 -12.69
C ARG A 59 -4.40 -8.44 -12.83
N SER A 60 -3.76 -7.69 -13.73
CA SER A 60 -2.36 -7.92 -14.13
C SER A 60 -1.32 -7.03 -13.42
N LEU A 61 -1.68 -6.35 -12.33
CA LEU A 61 -0.82 -5.41 -11.61
C LEU A 61 -0.57 -5.79 -10.14
N LEU A 62 -0.71 -7.08 -9.79
CA LEU A 62 -0.39 -7.60 -8.47
C LEU A 62 0.86 -8.51 -8.51
N PRO A 63 2.07 -7.99 -8.22
CA PRO A 63 3.25 -8.81 -7.92
C PRO A 63 3.06 -9.76 -6.72
N ASN A 64 2.57 -10.97 -7.00
CA ASN A 64 2.75 -12.20 -6.18
C ASN A 64 2.59 -12.03 -4.66
N ALA A 65 1.46 -11.48 -4.23
CA ALA A 65 0.87 -11.84 -2.94
C ALA A 65 -0.55 -12.32 -3.21
N ARG A 66 -0.69 -13.62 -3.51
CA ARG A 66 -1.97 -14.28 -3.35
C ARG A 66 -2.27 -14.38 -1.85
N PRO A 67 -3.53 -14.25 -1.42
CA PRO A 67 -3.92 -14.67 -0.08
C PRO A 67 -3.45 -16.13 0.12
N GLY A 68 -2.63 -16.37 1.14
CA GLY A 68 -1.92 -17.65 1.36
C GLY A 68 -0.41 -17.69 0.99
N GLU A 69 0.16 -16.69 0.31
CA GLU A 69 1.62 -16.63 0.01
C GLU A 69 2.43 -15.87 1.09
N ILE A 70 1.76 -15.13 2.00
CA ILE A 70 2.40 -14.39 3.09
C ILE A 70 2.82 -15.36 4.19
N ALA A 71 4.13 -15.50 4.40
CA ALA A 71 4.73 -16.43 5.36
C ALA A 71 4.07 -16.39 6.77
N PRO A 72 3.98 -17.53 7.49
CA PRO A 72 3.50 -17.53 8.87
C PRO A 72 4.43 -16.74 9.79
N LEU A 73 3.94 -16.34 10.96
CA LEU A 73 4.78 -15.79 12.03
C LEU A 73 5.71 -16.87 12.59
N ALA A 74 6.90 -16.47 13.02
CA ALA A 74 7.86 -17.27 13.77
C ALA A 74 7.57 -17.23 15.28
N MET A 75 6.87 -16.21 15.77
CA MET A 75 6.29 -16.24 17.12
C MET A 75 5.10 -17.20 17.21
N GLU A 76 5.02 -17.91 18.34
CA GLU A 76 3.90 -18.74 18.75
C GLU A 76 2.99 -17.99 19.73
N GLY A 77 1.72 -18.38 19.81
CA GLY A 77 0.73 -17.72 20.67
C GLY A 77 0.48 -16.24 20.30
N GLY A 78 -0.15 -15.50 21.21
CA GLY A 78 -0.55 -14.11 21.01
C GLY A 78 -1.95 -13.94 20.40
N ASP A 79 -2.45 -12.70 20.40
CA ASP A 79 -3.77 -12.34 19.89
C ASP A 79 -3.87 -12.54 18.37
N PRO A 80 -4.77 -13.40 17.84
CA PRO A 80 -4.91 -13.62 16.40
C PRO A 80 -5.19 -12.32 15.62
N TYR A 81 -5.83 -11.32 16.23
CA TYR A 81 -6.05 -10.00 15.61
C TYR A 81 -4.73 -9.27 15.35
N VAL A 82 -3.84 -9.21 16.35
CA VAL A 82 -2.53 -8.57 16.23
C VAL A 82 -1.59 -9.40 15.34
N ARG A 83 -1.68 -10.73 15.38
CA ARG A 83 -0.91 -11.61 14.51
C ARG A 83 -1.25 -11.41 13.02
N ALA A 84 -2.54 -11.26 12.70
CA ALA A 84 -2.98 -10.92 11.36
C ALA A 84 -2.51 -9.52 10.92
N LEU A 85 -2.46 -8.55 11.85
CA LEU A 85 -1.91 -7.22 11.60
C LEU A 85 -0.40 -7.29 11.29
N LEU A 86 0.38 -8.05 12.06
CA LEU A 86 1.81 -8.27 11.79
C LEU A 86 2.05 -8.88 10.41
N ARG A 87 1.27 -9.89 10.02
CA ARG A 87 1.34 -10.48 8.67
C ARG A 87 0.92 -9.47 7.59
N THR A 88 -0.02 -8.56 7.88
CA THR A 88 -0.43 -7.47 6.97
C THR A 88 0.67 -6.42 6.79
N ILE A 89 1.37 -6.02 7.87
CA ILE A 89 2.53 -5.11 7.80
C ILE A 89 3.62 -5.74 6.95
N SER A 90 3.92 -7.02 7.20
CA SER A 90 4.91 -7.78 6.44
C SER A 90 4.58 -7.90 4.95
N ALA A 91 3.29 -8.04 4.58
CA ALA A 91 2.87 -8.04 3.18
C ALA A 91 3.12 -6.69 2.46
N SER A 92 3.21 -5.60 3.22
CA SER A 92 3.44 -4.24 2.71
C SER A 92 4.93 -3.87 2.67
N GLU A 93 5.67 -4.24 3.73
CA GLU A 93 7.08 -3.91 3.94
C GLU A 93 8.05 -4.93 3.32
N SER A 94 7.70 -6.23 3.35
CA SER A 94 8.61 -7.34 3.05
C SER A 94 7.88 -8.49 2.33
N ASN A 95 7.22 -8.23 1.20
CA ASN A 95 6.58 -9.29 0.40
C ASN A 95 7.64 -10.14 -0.33
N ASP A 96 8.31 -10.99 0.45
CA ASP A 96 9.44 -11.83 0.07
C ASP A 96 9.29 -13.23 0.70
N PRO A 97 9.70 -14.33 0.04
CA PRO A 97 9.64 -15.68 0.62
C PRO A 97 10.46 -15.90 1.90
N SER A 98 11.43 -15.03 2.20
CA SER A 98 12.29 -15.05 3.39
C SER A 98 12.31 -13.68 4.07
N PRO A 99 11.16 -13.20 4.59
CA PRO A 99 10.97 -11.81 4.98
C PRO A 99 11.87 -11.38 6.15
N TYR A 100 12.22 -12.31 7.04
CA TYR A 100 13.07 -12.04 8.20
C TYR A 100 14.52 -11.68 7.85
N THR A 101 15.00 -12.05 6.67
CA THR A 101 16.39 -11.85 6.25
C THR A 101 16.54 -10.83 5.13
N VAL A 102 15.45 -10.22 4.63
CA VAL A 102 15.51 -9.28 3.50
C VAL A 102 15.88 -7.87 3.95
N MET A 103 16.79 -7.22 3.24
CA MET A 103 17.11 -5.78 3.38
C MET A 103 16.48 -4.98 2.25
N TYR A 104 16.34 -3.67 2.44
CA TYR A 104 15.94 -2.74 1.39
C TYR A 104 16.66 -3.01 0.06
N GLY A 105 15.88 -3.13 -1.01
CA GLY A 105 16.34 -3.54 -2.33
C GLY A 105 16.64 -5.04 -2.48
N GLY A 106 16.01 -5.91 -1.68
CA GLY A 106 15.87 -7.35 -1.97
C GLY A 106 17.14 -8.22 -1.82
N LYS A 107 18.14 -7.77 -1.05
CA LYS A 107 19.29 -8.65 -0.69
C LYS A 107 19.07 -9.25 0.69
N HIS A 108 19.53 -10.47 0.90
CA HIS A 108 19.45 -11.14 2.19
C HIS A 108 20.72 -11.02 3.02
N PHE A 109 20.57 -11.06 4.36
CA PHE A 109 21.65 -11.22 5.33
C PHE A 109 21.51 -12.56 6.08
N SER A 110 22.59 -13.02 6.71
CA SER A 110 22.66 -14.33 7.39
C SER A 110 22.99 -14.28 8.88
N ASP A 111 23.71 -13.25 9.36
CA ASP A 111 23.90 -13.03 10.80
C ASP A 111 22.63 -12.42 11.40
N LEU A 112 21.85 -13.25 12.11
CA LEU A 112 20.66 -12.83 12.85
C LEU A 112 20.96 -12.48 14.32
N SER A 113 22.23 -12.50 14.77
CA SER A 113 22.59 -12.18 16.17
C SER A 113 22.49 -10.69 16.54
N ARG A 114 22.11 -9.86 15.56
CA ARG A 114 21.89 -8.40 15.65
C ARG A 114 21.17 -7.91 14.38
N HIS A 115 20.64 -6.69 14.42
CA HIS A 115 20.21 -6.00 13.20
C HIS A 115 21.42 -5.76 12.27
N PRO A 116 21.32 -5.98 10.95
CA PRO A 116 22.49 -6.03 10.07
C PRO A 116 23.21 -4.69 9.89
N ASP A 117 22.56 -3.55 10.18
CA ASP A 117 23.09 -2.18 10.05
C ASP A 117 23.77 -1.86 8.70
N GLN A 118 23.31 -2.50 7.63
CA GLN A 118 23.88 -2.29 6.30
C GLN A 118 23.22 -1.10 5.63
N CYS A 119 23.98 -0.01 5.48
CA CYS A 119 23.54 1.15 4.71
C CYS A 119 23.28 0.79 3.24
N ARG A 120 22.06 1.05 2.77
CA ARG A 120 21.61 0.85 1.38
C ARG A 120 21.09 2.18 0.83
N THR A 121 21.51 2.54 -0.37
CA THR A 121 21.02 3.75 -1.04
C THR A 121 19.57 3.56 -1.47
N ILE A 122 18.71 4.50 -1.09
CA ILE A 122 17.31 4.58 -1.52
C ILE A 122 17.29 4.94 -3.02
N VAL A 123 16.65 4.10 -3.84
CA VAL A 123 16.67 4.23 -5.33
C VAL A 123 15.44 4.93 -5.91
N SER A 124 14.38 5.09 -5.12
CA SER A 124 13.07 5.64 -5.52
C SER A 124 12.46 6.48 -4.40
N GLY A 125 11.39 7.22 -4.71
CA GLY A 125 10.67 8.04 -3.71
C GLY A 125 11.35 9.37 -3.36
N PRO A 126 10.76 10.15 -2.44
CA PRO A 126 11.27 11.47 -2.02
C PRO A 126 12.65 11.40 -1.37
N ASN A 127 13.00 10.26 -0.76
CA ASN A 127 14.27 10.03 -0.07
C ASN A 127 15.39 9.49 -0.97
N ARG A 128 15.20 9.46 -2.31
CA ARG A 128 16.17 8.90 -3.25
C ARG A 128 17.57 9.52 -3.11
N GLY A 129 18.58 8.68 -2.95
CA GLY A 129 19.98 9.06 -2.71
C GLY A 129 20.38 9.02 -1.24
N ASN A 130 19.44 9.05 -0.30
CA ASN A 130 19.72 8.88 1.13
C ASN A 130 20.06 7.40 1.45
N CYS A 131 20.64 7.19 2.63
CA CYS A 131 20.88 5.87 3.20
C CYS A 131 19.63 5.40 3.97
N THR A 132 19.30 4.12 3.84
CA THR A 132 18.44 3.38 4.79
C THR A 132 19.14 2.11 5.25
N THR A 133 18.89 1.68 6.48
CA THR A 133 19.33 0.37 7.01
C THR A 133 18.16 -0.61 7.14
N ALA A 134 17.01 -0.29 6.55
CA ALA A 134 15.78 -1.08 6.64
C ALA A 134 16.00 -2.56 6.30
N ALA A 135 15.65 -3.43 7.24
CA ALA A 135 15.88 -4.87 7.15
C ALA A 135 14.85 -5.69 7.94
N GLY A 136 14.73 -6.97 7.60
CA GLY A 136 13.83 -7.91 8.26
C GLY A 136 12.35 -7.71 7.91
N ARG A 137 11.51 -8.48 8.58
CA ARG A 137 10.08 -8.66 8.26
C ARG A 137 9.24 -7.39 8.35
N TYR A 138 9.69 -6.46 9.18
CA TYR A 138 9.01 -5.18 9.46
C TYR A 138 9.83 -3.97 8.99
N GLN A 139 10.88 -4.22 8.19
CA GLN A 139 11.81 -3.22 7.64
C GLN A 139 12.32 -2.22 8.69
N PHE A 140 12.58 -2.67 9.93
CA PHE A 140 13.19 -1.82 10.95
C PHE A 140 14.51 -1.24 10.44
N ILE A 141 14.73 0.06 10.68
CA ILE A 141 16.05 0.68 10.65
C ILE A 141 16.74 0.46 11.99
N THR A 142 18.08 0.52 11.99
CA THR A 142 18.94 0.17 13.14
C THR A 142 18.53 0.91 14.41
N THR A 143 18.34 2.23 14.33
CA THR A 143 17.95 3.06 15.48
C THR A 143 16.59 2.67 16.06
N THR A 144 15.60 2.42 15.21
CA THR A 144 14.27 1.96 15.64
C THR A 144 14.36 0.57 16.25
N TRP A 145 15.15 -0.35 15.68
CA TRP A 145 15.36 -1.65 16.28
C TRP A 145 15.98 -1.54 17.68
N GLU A 146 17.06 -0.80 17.84
CA GLU A 146 17.74 -0.63 19.14
C GLU A 146 16.83 -0.02 20.20
N GLU A 147 16.05 1.01 19.84
CA GLU A 147 15.07 1.63 20.72
C GLU A 147 13.97 0.64 21.14
N LYS A 148 13.31 0.00 20.17
CA LYS A 148 12.15 -0.87 20.45
C LYS A 148 12.56 -2.20 21.05
N ALA A 149 13.70 -2.76 20.68
CA ALA A 149 14.22 -3.96 21.35
C ALA A 149 14.62 -3.68 22.81
N THR A 150 15.09 -2.47 23.13
CA THR A 150 15.36 -2.08 24.53
C THR A 150 14.10 -2.10 25.41
N LEU A 151 12.94 -1.80 24.84
CA LEU A 151 11.66 -1.76 25.54
C LEU A 151 10.93 -3.13 25.52
N TYR A 152 10.98 -3.85 24.39
CA TYR A 152 10.04 -4.93 24.08
C TYR A 152 10.68 -6.31 23.79
N HIS A 153 12.01 -6.42 23.75
CA HIS A 153 12.68 -7.69 23.48
C HIS A 153 12.58 -8.62 24.70
N PRO A 154 11.97 -9.82 24.59
CA PRO A 154 11.64 -10.64 25.75
C PRO A 154 12.86 -11.31 26.42
N ASN A 155 13.96 -11.52 25.69
CA ASN A 155 15.15 -12.21 26.19
C ASN A 155 16.46 -11.54 25.72
N PRO A 156 16.79 -10.33 26.20
CA PRO A 156 18.01 -9.64 25.81
C PRO A 156 19.25 -10.32 26.41
N GLU A 157 20.29 -10.52 25.60
CA GLU A 157 21.56 -11.09 26.05
C GLU A 157 22.43 -10.02 26.75
N GLY A 158 23.29 -10.44 27.68
CA GLY A 158 24.31 -9.58 28.30
C GLY A 158 24.01 -9.19 29.76
N MET A 159 24.78 -8.23 30.30
CA MET A 159 24.73 -7.84 31.71
C MET A 159 24.77 -6.32 31.90
N LEU A 160 24.04 -5.83 32.91
CA LEU A 160 23.84 -4.41 33.23
C LEU A 160 23.44 -3.60 31.98
N PHE A 161 24.30 -2.67 31.55
CA PHE A 161 24.07 -1.73 30.46
C PHE A 161 24.49 -2.30 29.09
N TRP A 162 25.20 -3.42 29.07
CA TRP A 162 25.72 -4.07 27.87
C TRP A 162 24.75 -5.13 27.36
N LYS A 163 23.54 -4.70 26.98
CA LYS A 163 22.53 -5.56 26.37
C LYS A 163 22.76 -5.73 24.87
N ARG A 164 22.47 -6.92 24.37
CA ARG A 164 22.37 -7.25 22.94
C ARG A 164 20.98 -7.82 22.65
N TYR A 165 20.47 -7.51 21.47
CA TYR A 165 19.14 -7.91 21.03
C TYR A 165 19.29 -8.76 19.76
N SER A 166 18.87 -10.02 19.84
CA SER A 166 18.88 -10.94 18.71
C SER A 166 17.85 -10.48 17.67
N TYR A 167 18.23 -10.53 16.40
CA TYR A 167 17.37 -10.17 15.27
C TYR A 167 16.83 -11.41 14.55
N GLU A 168 16.84 -12.57 15.21
CA GLU A 168 16.19 -13.78 14.72
C GLU A 168 14.68 -13.57 14.53
N ALA A 169 14.09 -14.38 13.65
CA ALA A 169 12.70 -14.26 13.23
C ALA A 169 11.70 -14.14 14.40
N PHE A 170 11.86 -14.98 15.42
CA PHE A 170 11.05 -14.94 16.64
C PHE A 170 11.12 -13.60 17.37
N TYR A 171 12.29 -12.97 17.46
CA TYR A 171 12.45 -11.70 18.17
C TYR A 171 12.02 -10.49 17.34
N GLN A 172 12.14 -10.54 16.01
CA GLN A 172 11.53 -9.54 15.13
C GLN A 172 10.02 -9.49 15.34
N ASP A 173 9.36 -10.66 15.35
CA ASP A 173 7.94 -10.79 15.63
C ASP A 173 7.58 -10.31 17.04
N GLN A 174 8.28 -10.79 18.07
CA GLN A 174 7.96 -10.48 19.47
C GLN A 174 8.14 -8.98 19.79
N VAL A 175 9.19 -8.33 19.28
CA VAL A 175 9.38 -6.88 19.47
C VAL A 175 8.27 -6.10 18.76
N ALA A 176 7.89 -6.47 17.54
CA ALA A 176 6.81 -5.83 16.82
C ALA A 176 5.44 -6.07 17.49
N TYR A 177 5.17 -7.31 17.94
CA TYR A 177 3.96 -7.70 18.65
C TYR A 177 3.79 -6.91 19.95
N ASN A 178 4.80 -6.97 20.82
CA ASN A 178 4.80 -6.29 22.12
C ASN A 178 4.68 -4.77 21.96
N TRP A 179 5.31 -4.20 20.93
CA TRP A 179 5.13 -2.78 20.62
C TRP A 179 3.70 -2.46 20.13
N LEU A 180 3.09 -3.30 19.28
CA LEU A 180 1.72 -3.06 18.79
C LEU A 180 0.63 -3.18 19.88
N ILE A 181 0.85 -3.97 20.93
CA ILE A 181 -0.09 -4.07 22.06
C ILE A 181 0.12 -3.01 23.15
N ASP A 182 1.18 -2.19 23.05
CA ASP A 182 1.42 -1.08 23.96
C ASP A 182 0.52 0.14 23.60
N ALA A 183 -0.62 0.22 24.27
CA ALA A 183 -1.58 1.30 24.07
C ALA A 183 -1.07 2.68 24.50
N GLU A 184 -0.05 2.77 25.37
CA GLU A 184 0.58 4.04 25.75
C GLU A 184 1.48 4.53 24.61
N ALA A 185 2.31 3.65 24.05
CA ALA A 185 3.17 3.96 22.91
C ALA A 185 2.41 4.41 21.66
N TRP A 186 1.21 3.87 21.42
CA TRP A 186 0.35 4.27 20.29
C TRP A 186 -0.68 5.35 20.62
N GLY A 187 -0.99 5.57 21.90
CA GLY A 187 -2.07 6.46 22.34
C GLY A 187 -3.48 5.97 21.95
N ILE A 188 -3.60 4.71 21.51
CA ILE A 188 -4.83 4.00 21.16
C ILE A 188 -4.67 2.52 21.51
N ASP A 189 -5.76 1.84 21.87
CA ASP A 189 -5.76 0.39 22.00
C ASP A 189 -5.97 -0.25 20.62
N ILE A 190 -4.87 -0.72 20.03
CA ILE A 190 -4.89 -1.40 18.73
C ILE A 190 -5.68 -2.72 18.81
N GLN A 191 -5.56 -3.49 19.91
CA GLN A 191 -6.27 -4.77 20.05
C GLN A 191 -7.78 -4.56 20.04
N GLN A 192 -8.27 -3.56 20.77
CA GLN A 192 -9.69 -3.22 20.81
C GLN A 192 -10.20 -2.76 19.43
N LEU A 193 -9.50 -1.84 18.77
CA LEU A 193 -9.89 -1.36 17.43
C LEU A 193 -9.93 -2.47 16.39
N LEU A 194 -8.96 -3.40 16.41
CA LEU A 194 -8.97 -4.56 15.50
C LEU A 194 -10.18 -5.47 15.73
N ARG A 195 -10.63 -5.64 16.98
CA ARG A 195 -11.83 -6.41 17.35
C ARG A 195 -13.12 -5.71 16.94
N GLU A 196 -13.14 -4.38 16.97
CA GLU A 196 -14.23 -3.55 16.48
C GLU A 196 -14.30 -3.47 14.94
N GLY A 197 -13.28 -3.98 14.24
CA GLY A 197 -13.18 -3.97 12.78
C GLY A 197 -12.56 -2.69 12.20
N GLU A 198 -12.05 -1.80 13.05
CA GLU A 198 -11.46 -0.50 12.74
C GLU A 198 -10.05 -0.59 12.13
N ILE A 199 -9.81 -1.58 11.27
CA ILE A 199 -8.52 -1.83 10.60
C ILE A 199 -8.02 -0.61 9.81
N ARG A 200 -8.92 0.21 9.24
CA ARG A 200 -8.52 1.44 8.53
C ARG A 200 -7.91 2.47 9.48
N THR A 201 -8.56 2.67 10.63
CA THR A 201 -8.09 3.55 11.71
C THR A 201 -6.74 3.08 12.26
N VAL A 202 -6.56 1.77 12.44
CA VAL A 202 -5.28 1.17 12.84
C VAL A 202 -4.19 1.42 11.78
N LEU A 203 -4.42 1.04 10.51
CA LEU A 203 -3.43 1.24 9.44
C LEU A 203 -3.05 2.73 9.27
N GLN A 204 -4.02 3.63 9.39
CA GLN A 204 -3.77 5.08 9.34
C GLN A 204 -2.96 5.58 10.56
N ARG A 205 -3.08 4.98 11.74
CA ARG A 205 -2.22 5.30 12.90
C ARG A 205 -0.78 4.84 12.67
N LEU A 206 -0.62 3.66 12.06
CA LEU A 206 0.67 2.98 11.89
C LEU A 206 1.52 3.55 10.73
N SER A 207 0.92 4.27 9.78
CA SER A 207 1.61 4.78 8.58
C SER A 207 2.79 5.71 8.86
N GLY A 208 2.80 6.41 9.99
CA GLY A 208 3.93 7.23 10.43
C GLY A 208 5.18 6.42 10.82
N THR A 209 5.02 5.11 11.04
CA THR A 209 6.11 4.17 11.34
C THR A 209 6.41 3.30 10.13
N TRP A 210 5.38 2.75 9.50
CA TRP A 210 5.47 1.89 8.33
C TRP A 210 4.88 2.63 7.12
N THR A 211 5.71 3.41 6.43
CA THR A 211 5.25 4.33 5.37
C THR A 211 4.58 3.60 4.22
N SER A 212 4.92 2.32 4.01
CA SER A 212 4.31 1.48 2.98
C SER A 212 2.82 1.19 3.22
N LEU A 213 2.31 1.34 4.45
CA LEU A 213 0.88 1.16 4.76
C LEU A 213 0.00 2.26 4.13
N GLY A 214 0.62 3.26 3.49
CA GLY A 214 -0.02 4.38 2.81
C GLY A 214 -0.54 5.44 3.77
N TYR A 215 -1.44 6.31 3.31
CA TYR A 215 -1.89 7.49 4.07
C TYR A 215 -0.75 8.49 4.38
N GLY A 216 0.30 8.47 3.56
CA GLY A 216 1.52 9.29 3.70
C GLY A 216 2.09 9.71 2.35
N ILE A 217 3.39 10.00 2.29
CA ILE A 217 4.07 10.42 1.04
C ILE A 217 4.58 9.26 0.17
N GLU A 218 4.44 8.01 0.62
CA GLU A 218 4.96 6.80 -0.04
C GLU A 218 3.87 5.70 -0.11
N ASP A 219 2.66 6.06 -0.56
CA ASP A 219 1.60 5.08 -0.87
C ASP A 219 2.12 3.97 -1.79
N ASN A 220 1.94 2.70 -1.38
CA ASN A 220 2.26 1.55 -2.21
C ASN A 220 1.02 1.00 -2.94
N TRP A 221 1.24 0.12 -3.91
CA TRP A 221 0.16 -0.50 -4.70
C TRP A 221 -0.73 -1.46 -3.88
N PHE A 222 -0.28 -1.89 -2.69
CA PHE A 222 -1.06 -2.70 -1.76
C PHE A 222 -2.00 -1.89 -0.88
N THR A 223 -1.75 -0.61 -0.63
CA THR A 223 -2.48 0.24 0.35
C THR A 223 -4.01 0.10 0.27
N PRO A 224 -4.67 0.11 -0.92
CA PRO A 224 -6.11 -0.07 -1.02
C PRO A 224 -6.61 -1.49 -0.68
N ALA A 225 -5.73 -2.49 -0.79
CA ALA A 225 -5.99 -3.91 -0.56
C ALA A 225 -5.63 -4.39 0.87
N LEU A 226 -4.78 -3.66 1.62
CA LEU A 226 -4.37 -4.04 2.98
C LEU A 226 -5.54 -4.37 3.92
N PRO A 227 -6.68 -3.64 3.94
CA PRO A 227 -7.83 -4.03 4.76
C PRO A 227 -8.46 -5.37 4.37
N ARG A 228 -8.36 -5.80 3.10
CA ARG A 228 -8.84 -7.11 2.66
C ARG A 228 -7.83 -8.21 3.01
N ILE A 229 -6.54 -7.95 2.76
CA ILE A 229 -5.44 -8.85 3.14
C ILE A 229 -5.48 -9.14 4.64
N TYR A 230 -5.69 -8.12 5.46
CA TYR A 230 -5.89 -8.29 6.91
C TYR A 230 -7.05 -9.24 7.25
N GLN A 231 -8.21 -9.11 6.60
CA GLN A 231 -9.37 -9.97 6.87
C GLN A 231 -9.14 -11.42 6.43
N GLU A 232 -8.44 -11.62 5.31
CA GLU A 232 -8.02 -12.95 4.82
C GLU A 232 -7.07 -13.61 5.84
N LEU A 233 -6.01 -12.90 6.26
CA LEU A 233 -5.06 -13.36 7.27
C LEU A 233 -5.68 -13.58 8.66
N LEU A 234 -6.68 -12.78 9.03
CA LEU A 234 -7.40 -12.91 10.30
C LEU A 234 -8.16 -14.23 10.38
N GLN A 235 -8.78 -14.70 9.28
CA GLN A 235 -9.41 -16.01 9.28
C GLN A 235 -8.36 -17.12 9.48
N GLU A 236 -7.20 -17.05 8.80
CA GLU A 236 -6.11 -18.02 8.99
C GLU A 236 -5.60 -18.07 10.44
N GLU A 237 -5.38 -16.92 11.09
CA GLU A 237 -4.92 -16.90 12.49
C GLU A 237 -6.03 -17.33 13.48
N LEU A 238 -7.30 -17.05 13.20
CA LEU A 238 -8.44 -17.54 14.00
C LEU A 238 -8.66 -19.05 13.85
N GLU A 239 -8.42 -19.62 12.67
CA GLU A 239 -8.45 -21.08 12.43
C GLU A 239 -7.28 -21.77 13.12
N ARG A 240 -6.06 -21.22 12.99
CA ARG A 240 -4.86 -21.70 13.71
C ARG A 240 -5.10 -21.71 15.23
N ALA A 241 -5.64 -20.62 15.78
CA ALA A 241 -5.91 -20.51 17.21
C ALA A 241 -6.93 -21.54 17.72
N LYS A 242 -7.87 -21.99 16.89
CA LYS A 242 -8.79 -23.10 17.24
C LYS A 242 -8.07 -24.45 17.20
N GLY A 243 -7.30 -24.72 16.15
CA GLY A 243 -6.56 -25.99 16.01
C GLY A 243 -5.60 -26.27 17.17
N THR A 244 -4.91 -25.25 17.68
CA THR A 244 -4.01 -25.38 18.85
C THR A 244 -4.75 -25.81 20.13
N VAL A 245 -6.06 -25.54 20.25
CA VAL A 245 -6.87 -25.95 21.41
C VAL A 245 -7.31 -27.42 21.31
N GLU A 246 -7.45 -27.97 20.10
CA GLU A 246 -7.89 -29.36 19.88
C GLU A 246 -6.73 -30.37 19.94
N GLU A 247 -5.48 -29.94 19.70
CA GLU A 247 -4.29 -30.80 19.66
C GLU A 247 -3.56 -31.01 21.01
N SER A 248 -4.09 -30.51 22.13
CA SER A 248 -3.55 -30.76 23.48
C SER A 248 -4.30 -31.87 24.23
N PRO A 249 -3.90 -33.16 24.12
CA PRO A 249 -4.40 -34.21 24.99
C PRO A 249 -3.90 -34.02 26.43
N VAL A 250 -4.78 -34.29 27.39
CA VAL A 250 -4.52 -34.33 28.85
C VAL A 250 -3.79 -35.61 29.24
#